data_AF-A0A1Q6SCF3-F1
#
_entry.id   AF-A0A1Q6SCF3-F1
#
_cell.length_a   1.000
_cell.length_b   1.000
_cell.length_c   1.000
_cell.angle_alpha   90.00
_cell.angle_beta   90.00
_cell.angle_gamma   90.00
#
_symmetry.space_group_name_H-M   'P 1'
#
loop_
_entity.id
_entity.type
_entity.pdbx_description
1 polymer ?
#
loop_
_entity_poly.entity_id
_entity_poly.type
_entity_poly.pdbx_seq_one_letter_code
_entity_poly.pdbx_strand_id
1 'polypeptide(L)'
;MEPDVREMTDRLHSFLFENVYKNPIAKGEEGKAEAMLEMLFDYFGNHPEKLPQEYRAVAEEESVGRAVCDYISCMTDRYAINLYKQLFIPDPWRG
;
A
#
# COMPACT_ATOMS: atom_id res chain seq x y z
N MET A 1 -3.52 -19.74 23.25
CA MET A 1 -3.47 -20.78 22.20
C MET A 1 -2.79 -21.98 22.83
N GLU A 2 -3.44 -23.14 22.83
CA GLU A 2 -2.87 -24.38 23.37
C GLU A 2 -1.52 -24.69 22.68
N PRO A 3 -0.52 -25.23 23.40
CA PRO A 3 0.83 -25.46 22.85
C PRO A 3 0.84 -26.24 21.53
N ASP A 4 0.02 -27.29 21.43
CA ASP A 4 -0.06 -28.15 20.24
C ASP A 4 -0.63 -27.40 19.03
N VAL A 5 -1.58 -26.49 19.24
CA VAL A 5 -2.17 -25.68 18.16
C VAL A 5 -1.16 -24.67 17.63
N ARG A 6 -0.33 -24.10 18.52
CA ARG A 6 0.75 -23.20 18.12
C ARG A 6 1.79 -23.92 17.27
N GLU A 7 2.25 -25.09 17.70
CA GLU A 7 3.23 -25.88 16.96
C GLU A 7 2.75 -26.22 15.53
N MET A 8 1.49 -26.63 15.39
CA MET A 8 0.92 -26.94 14.07
C MET A 8 0.77 -25.70 13.20
N THR A 9 0.45 -24.56 13.80
CA THR A 9 0.37 -23.27 13.08
C THR A 9 1.74 -22.84 12.56
N ASP A 10 2.79 -22.97 13.38
CA ASP A 10 4.15 -22.61 13.00
C ASP A 10 4.69 -23.52 11.87
N ARG A 11 4.36 -24.82 11.91
CA ARG A 11 4.69 -25.77 10.84
C ARG A 11 3.97 -25.44 9.53
N LEU A 12 2.69 -25.09 9.59
CA LEU A 12 1.94 -24.64 8.42
C LEU A 12 2.53 -23.35 7.84
N HIS A 13 2.84 -22.38 8.70
CA HIS A 13 3.42 -21.10 8.27
C HIS A 13 4.76 -21.32 7.55
N SER A 14 5.62 -22.18 8.10
CA SER A 14 6.91 -22.55 7.48
C SER A 14 6.71 -23.19 6.09
N PHE A 15 5.79 -24.13 5.97
CA PHE A 15 5.45 -24.76 4.70
C PHE A 15 4.96 -23.75 3.65
N LEU A 16 4.06 -22.83 4.03
CA LEU A 16 3.56 -21.78 3.13
C LEU A 16 4.67 -20.80 2.72
N PHE A 17 5.58 -20.47 3.64
CA PHE A 17 6.72 -19.60 3.33
C PHE A 17 7.66 -20.20 2.30
N GLU A 18 7.93 -21.49 2.40
CA GLU A 18 8.80 -22.20 1.46
C GLU A 18 8.14 -22.39 0.08
N ASN A 19 6.85 -22.72 0.04
CA ASN A 19 6.20 -23.19 -1.18
C ASN A 19 5.31 -22.14 -1.86
N VAL A 20 4.90 -21.08 -1.15
CA VAL A 20 3.97 -20.06 -1.66
C VAL A 20 4.61 -18.67 -1.65
N TYR A 21 4.98 -18.16 -0.47
CA TYR A 21 5.41 -16.76 -0.33
C TYR A 21 6.77 -16.46 -0.99
N LYS A 22 7.66 -17.45 -1.17
CA LYS A 22 8.95 -17.26 -1.86
C LYS A 22 8.89 -17.33 -3.38
N ASN A 23 7.69 -17.44 -3.99
CA ASN A 23 7.56 -17.55 -5.44
C ASN A 23 8.15 -16.31 -6.16
N PRO A 24 9.14 -16.46 -7.05
CA PRO A 24 9.80 -15.34 -7.75
C PRO A 24 8.85 -14.44 -8.56
N ILE A 25 7.71 -14.97 -9.01
CA ILE A 25 6.72 -14.20 -9.77
C ILE A 25 6.03 -13.16 -8.86
N ALA A 26 5.76 -13.51 -7.60
CA ALA A 26 5.17 -12.58 -6.63
C ALA A 26 6.13 -11.42 -6.30
N LYS A 27 7.43 -11.73 -6.18
CA LYS A 27 8.47 -10.72 -5.87
C LYS A 27 8.61 -9.61 -6.91
N GLY A 28 8.34 -9.89 -8.18
CA GLY A 28 8.42 -8.89 -9.25
C GLY A 28 7.34 -7.80 -9.14
N GLU A 29 6.17 -8.14 -8.63
CA GLU A 29 5.07 -7.20 -8.42
C GLU A 29 5.17 -6.50 -7.06
N GLU A 30 5.76 -7.13 -6.03
CA GLU A 30 6.04 -6.50 -4.73
C GLU A 30 6.84 -5.21 -4.89
N GLY A 31 7.94 -5.23 -5.66
CA GLY A 31 8.76 -4.03 -5.87
C GLY A 31 8.04 -2.90 -6.62
N LYS A 32 7.10 -3.24 -7.53
CA LYS A 32 6.27 -2.23 -8.20
C LYS A 32 5.24 -1.63 -7.24
N ALA A 33 4.66 -2.45 -6.38
CA ALA A 33 3.72 -2.00 -5.36
C ALA A 33 4.41 -1.07 -4.36
N GLU A 34 5.60 -1.42 -3.88
CA GLU A 34 6.41 -0.57 -3.00
C GLU A 34 6.69 0.80 -3.63
N ALA A 35 7.25 0.82 -4.84
CA ALA A 35 7.53 2.07 -5.55
C ALA A 35 6.26 2.90 -5.82
N MET A 36 5.13 2.25 -6.13
CA MET A 36 3.83 2.93 -6.29
C MET A 36 3.39 3.61 -5.00
N LEU A 37 3.51 2.92 -3.86
CA LEU A 37 3.12 3.45 -2.55
C LEU A 37 4.04 4.59 -2.11
N GLU A 38 5.35 4.48 -2.34
CA GLU A 38 6.32 5.56 -2.09
C GLU A 38 5.95 6.82 -2.88
N MET A 39 5.67 6.70 -4.18
CA MET A 39 5.29 7.83 -5.01
C MET A 39 3.97 8.47 -4.57
N LEU A 40 2.97 7.67 -4.17
CA LEU A 40 1.72 8.19 -3.62
C LEU A 40 1.95 8.90 -2.29
N PHE A 41 2.78 8.33 -1.42
CA PHE A 41 3.12 8.92 -0.13
C PHE A 41 3.79 10.28 -0.30
N ASP A 42 4.81 10.35 -1.16
CA ASP A 42 5.51 11.60 -1.46
C ASP A 42 4.60 12.64 -2.10
N TYR A 43 3.71 12.25 -3.00
CA TYR A 43 2.78 13.17 -3.64
C TYR A 43 1.86 13.85 -2.62
N PHE A 44 1.18 13.08 -1.76
CA PHE A 44 0.29 13.67 -0.76
C PHE A 44 1.06 14.34 0.39
N GLY A 45 2.27 13.88 0.69
CA GLY A 45 3.16 14.54 1.64
C GLY A 45 3.56 15.95 1.21
N ASN A 46 3.84 16.13 -0.08
CA ASN A 46 4.15 17.44 -0.67
C ASN A 46 2.90 18.28 -1.01
N HIS A 47 1.74 17.63 -1.13
CA HIS A 47 0.46 18.27 -1.45
C HIS A 47 -0.66 17.88 -0.46
N PRO A 48 -0.56 18.24 0.84
CA PRO A 48 -1.55 17.84 1.84
C PRO A 48 -2.97 18.35 1.52
N GLU A 49 -3.08 19.46 0.79
CA GLU A 49 -4.35 20.02 0.34
C GLU A 49 -5.13 19.10 -0.61
N LYS A 50 -4.44 18.15 -1.26
CA LYS A 50 -5.02 17.13 -2.15
C LYS A 50 -5.57 15.92 -1.41
N LEU A 51 -5.29 15.77 -0.12
CA LEU A 51 -5.92 14.74 0.70
C LEU A 51 -7.44 14.99 0.82
N PRO A 52 -8.26 13.92 0.94
CA PRO A 52 -9.66 14.07 1.29
C PRO A 52 -9.85 14.84 2.61
N GLN A 53 -11.00 15.46 2.77
CA GLN A 53 -11.25 16.39 3.87
C GLN A 53 -11.05 15.75 5.25
N GLU A 54 -11.50 14.52 5.42
CA GLU A 54 -11.37 13.74 6.64
C GLU A 54 -9.90 13.52 7.06
N TYR A 55 -8.98 13.34 6.11
CA TYR A 55 -7.55 13.15 6.39
C TYR A 55 -6.82 14.48 6.59
N ARG A 56 -7.33 15.59 6.03
CA ARG A 56 -6.75 16.91 6.30
C ARG A 56 -6.88 17.31 7.77
N ALA A 57 -7.97 16.91 8.44
CA ALA A 57 -8.10 17.11 9.89
C ALA A 57 -7.00 16.35 10.65
N VAL A 58 -6.72 15.09 10.29
CA VAL A 58 -5.61 14.31 10.86
C VAL A 58 -4.25 14.96 10.59
N ALA A 59 -4.08 15.60 9.43
CA ALA A 59 -2.84 16.30 9.09
C ALA A 59 -2.60 17.51 9.99
N GLU A 60 -3.66 18.21 10.40
CA GLU A 60 -3.61 19.35 11.33
C GLU A 60 -3.46 18.91 12.79
N GLU A 61 -4.15 17.84 13.20
CA GLU A 61 -4.14 17.34 14.59
C GLU A 61 -2.89 16.54 14.95
N GLU A 62 -2.37 15.73 14.02
CA GLU A 62 -1.23 14.84 14.26
C GLU A 62 -0.03 15.18 13.38
N SER A 63 -0.13 14.88 12.09
CA SER A 63 0.90 15.20 11.10
C SER A 63 0.43 14.84 9.70
N VAL A 64 0.99 15.52 8.70
CA VAL A 64 0.81 15.16 7.28
C VAL A 64 1.17 13.69 7.04
N GLY A 65 2.31 13.22 7.56
CA GLY A 65 2.75 11.84 7.37
C GLY A 65 1.74 10.81 7.88
N ARG A 66 1.13 11.05 9.05
CA ARG A 66 0.06 10.19 9.58
C ARG A 66 -1.16 10.18 8.67
N ALA A 67 -1.65 11.36 8.29
CA ALA A 67 -2.81 11.50 7.42
C ALA A 67 -2.63 10.78 6.07
N VAL A 68 -1.44 10.88 5.48
CA VAL A 68 -1.10 10.20 4.23
C VAL A 68 -1.05 8.68 4.42
N CYS A 69 -0.41 8.19 5.49
CA CYS A 69 -0.42 6.76 5.84
C CYS A 69 -1.85 6.21 5.99
N ASP A 70 -2.70 6.92 6.72
CA ASP A 70 -4.08 6.49 6.96
C ASP A 70 -4.88 6.49 5.66
N TYR A 71 -4.70 7.50 4.82
CA TYR A 71 -5.36 7.55 3.51
C TYR A 71 -4.92 6.40 2.60
N ILE A 72 -3.62 6.15 2.48
CA ILE A 72 -3.07 5.09 1.62
C ILE A 72 -3.47 3.71 2.13
N SER A 73 -3.42 3.46 3.44
CA SER A 73 -3.78 2.16 4.03
C SER A 73 -5.27 1.82 3.89
N CYS A 74 -6.13 2.84 3.73
CA CYS A 74 -7.56 2.64 3.44
C CYS A 74 -7.85 2.35 1.97
N MET A 75 -6.88 2.45 1.06
CA MET A 75 -7.08 2.16 -0.35
C MET A 75 -7.18 0.66 -0.62
N THR A 76 -8.06 0.28 -1.53
CA THR A 76 -7.97 -1.04 -2.17
C THR A 76 -6.87 -1.02 -3.25
N ASP A 77 -6.27 -2.16 -3.54
CA ASP A 77 -5.24 -2.28 -4.60
C ASP A 77 -5.67 -1.65 -5.91
N ARG A 78 -6.91 -1.93 -6.35
CA ARG A 78 -7.47 -1.39 -7.60
C ARG A 78 -7.57 0.13 -7.56
N TYR A 79 -7.91 0.70 -6.41
CA TYR A 79 -7.99 2.15 -6.25
C TYR A 79 -6.59 2.78 -6.31
N ALA A 80 -5.63 2.25 -5.55
CA ALA A 80 -4.26 2.76 -5.52
C ALA A 80 -3.61 2.71 -6.92
N ILE A 81 -3.78 1.60 -7.65
CA ILE A 81 -3.27 1.46 -9.03
C ILE A 81 -3.90 2.50 -9.98
N ASN A 82 -5.21 2.71 -9.90
CA ASN A 82 -5.89 3.67 -10.78
C ASN A 82 -5.49 5.12 -10.46
N LEU A 83 -5.39 5.45 -9.17
CA LEU A 83 -4.94 6.76 -8.72
C LEU A 83 -3.50 7.03 -9.15
N TYR A 84 -2.60 6.07 -8.97
CA TYR A 84 -1.22 6.15 -9.45
C TYR A 84 -1.16 6.42 -10.97
N LYS A 85 -1.95 5.68 -11.76
CA LYS A 85 -2.04 5.92 -13.21
C LYS A 85 -2.50 7.34 -13.52
N GLN A 86 -3.55 7.81 -12.87
CA GLN A 86 -4.09 9.16 -13.09
C GLN A 86 -3.09 10.25 -12.73
N LEU A 87 -2.30 10.07 -11.67
CA LEU A 87 -1.39 11.09 -11.16
C LEU A 87 -0.05 11.13 -11.92
N PHE A 88 0.48 9.98 -12.33
CA PHE A 88 1.86 9.89 -12.80
C PHE A 88 2.01 9.38 -14.23
N ILE A 89 0.97 8.79 -14.83
CA ILE A 89 1.01 8.28 -16.20
C ILE A 89 0.23 9.24 -17.10
N PRO A 90 0.89 9.88 -18.08
CA PRO A 90 0.21 10.77 -19.03
C PRO A 90 -0.81 9.98 -19.86
N ASP A 91 -2.03 10.49 -19.97
CA ASP A 91 -2.98 9.95 -20.93
C ASP A 91 -2.55 10.36 -22.36
N PRO A 92 -2.44 9.41 -23.31
CA PRO A 92 -2.22 9.75 -24.70
C PRO A 92 -3.43 10.55 -25.20
N TRP A 93 -3.16 11.69 -25.83
CA TRP A 93 -4.17 12.54 -26.45
C TRP A 93 -5.11 11.70 -27.32
N ARG A 94 -6.38 11.59 -26.91
CA ARG A 94 -7.44 11.03 -27.75
C ARG A 94 -8.09 12.21 -28.47
N GLY A 95 -7.54 12.53 -29.65
CA GLY A 95 -8.20 13.40 -30.62
C GLY A 95 -9.43 12.73 -31.22
#